data_AF-A0A6C0R7Z6-F1
#
_entry.id   AF-A0A6C0R7Z6-F1
#
_cell.length_a   1.000
_cell.length_b   1.000
_cell.length_c   1.000
_cell.angle_alpha   90.00
_cell.angle_beta   90.00
_cell.angle_gamma   90.00
#
_symmetry.space_group_name_H-M   'P 1'
#
loop_
_entity.id
_entity.type
_entity.pdbx_description
1 polymer ?
#
loop_
_entity_poly.entity_id
_entity_poly.type
_entity_poly.pdbx_seq_one_letter_code
_entity_poly.pdbx_strand_id
1 'polypeptide(L)' 'MFGIFKKDPVKALSKKHDKLTEEAFLLSRTNRRLSDQKYAEAEAVQQKIDALRTAQ' A
#
# COMPACT_ATOMS: atom_id res chain seq x y z
N MET A 1 -19.03 18.43 12.90
CA MET A 1 -19.06 16.95 12.72
C MET A 1 -17.64 16.44 12.54
N PHE A 2 -16.91 16.19 13.62
CA PHE A 2 -15.59 15.55 13.59
C PHE A 2 -15.59 14.42 14.63
N GLY A 3 -16.38 13.40 14.33
CA GLY A 3 -16.39 12.15 15.09
C GLY A 3 -15.88 11.04 14.19
N ILE A 4 -15.14 10.10 14.77
CA ILE A 4 -14.67 8.84 14.17
C ILE A 4 -13.31 8.92 13.44
N PHE A 5 -12.26 9.40 14.14
CA PHE A 5 -10.90 8.91 13.85
C PHE A 5 -10.67 7.59 14.59
N LYS A 6 -11.38 6.53 14.19
CA LYS A 6 -10.89 5.17 14.47
C LYS A 6 -9.66 5.00 13.58
N LYS A 7 -8.50 4.71 14.19
CA LYS A 7 -7.27 4.38 13.45
C LYS A 7 -7.51 3.02 12.80
N ASP A 8 -8.18 3.00 11.66
CA ASP A 8 -8.36 1.78 10.89
C ASP A 8 -7.00 1.37 10.33
N PRO A 9 -6.39 0.27 10.83
CA PRO A 9 -5.07 -0.15 10.37
C PRO A 9 -5.10 -0.48 8.86
N VAL A 10 -6.23 -0.96 8.37
CA VAL A 10 -6.52 -1.18 6.95
C VAL A 10 -6.35 0.12 6.15
N LYS A 11 -6.90 1.25 6.62
CA LYS A 11 -6.86 2.53 5.91
C LYS A 11 -5.44 3.11 5.85
N ALA A 12 -4.63 2.87 6.89
CA ALA A 12 -3.22 3.23 6.89
C ALA A 12 -2.41 2.38 5.90
N LEU A 13 -2.68 1.07 5.84
CA LEU A 13 -2.05 0.17 4.89
C LEU A 13 -2.46 0.45 3.44
N SER A 14 -3.74 0.76 3.19
CA SER A 14 -4.20 1.16 1.84
C SER A 14 -3.47 2.41 1.35
N LYS A 15 -3.35 3.45 2.19
CA LYS A 15 -2.54 4.63 1.84
C LYS A 15 -1.08 4.29 1.53
N LYS A 16 -0.50 3.34 2.27
CA LYS A 16 0.87 2.89 2.03
C LYS A 16 0.99 2.14 0.70
N HIS A 17 0.03 1.28 0.39
CA HIS A 17 -0.04 0.55 -0.87
C HIS A 17 -0.12 1.52 -2.06
N ASP A 18 -1.02 2.51 -1.99
CA ASP A 18 -1.20 3.51 -3.05
C ASP A 18 0.09 4.27 -3.31
N LYS A 19 0.76 4.72 -2.24
CA LYS A 19 2.04 5.42 -2.34
C LYS A 19 3.14 4.56 -2.96
N LEU A 20 3.25 3.30 -2.56
CA LEU A 20 4.25 2.39 -3.13
C LEU A 20 4.00 2.12 -4.61
N THR A 21 2.73 2.02 -5.01
CA THR A 21 2.35 1.81 -6.41
C THR A 21 2.64 3.04 -7.27
N GLU A 22 2.39 4.24 -6.73
CA GLU A 22 2.73 5.51 -7.38
C GLU A 22 4.26 5.66 -7.53
N GLU A 23 5.02 5.40 -6.46
CA GLU A 23 6.48 5.39 -6.50
C GLU A 23 7.01 4.37 -7.52
N ALA A 24 6.44 3.16 -7.55
CA ALA A 24 6.80 2.14 -8.53
C ALA A 24 6.54 2.61 -9.97
N PHE A 25 5.40 3.25 -10.23
CA PHE A 25 5.07 3.80 -11.54
C PHE A 25 6.04 4.93 -11.96
N LEU A 26 6.35 5.85 -11.04
CA LEU A 26 7.33 6.91 -11.32
C LEU A 26 8.72 6.32 -11.60
N LEU A 27 9.13 5.32 -10.82
CA LEU A 27 10.40 4.60 -11.02
C LEU A 27 10.40 3.77 -12.30
N SER A 28 9.25 3.29 -12.80
CA SER A 28 9.21 2.53 -14.05
C SER A 28 9.76 3.33 -15.25
N ARG A 29 9.71 4.67 -15.16
CA ARG A 29 10.22 5.59 -16.18
C ARG A 29 11.73 5.81 -16.11
N THR A 30 12.36 5.53 -14.98
CA THR A 30 13.78 5.87 -14.72
C THR A 30 14.63 4.68 -14.31
N ASN A 31 14.08 3.77 -13.50
CA ASN A 31 14.74 2.59 -12.99
C ASN A 31 13.77 1.41 -12.80
N ARG A 32 13.74 0.53 -13.81
CA ARG A 32 12.90 -0.67 -13.84
C ARG A 32 13.15 -1.61 -12.65
N ARG A 33 14.40 -1.79 -12.24
CA ARG A 33 14.74 -2.68 -11.12
C ARG A 33 14.15 -2.18 -9.79
N LEU A 34 14.26 -0.87 -9.53
CA LEU A 34 13.66 -0.28 -8.34
C LEU A 34 12.14 -0.26 -8.41
N SER A 35 11.57 -0.08 -9.60
CA SER A 35 10.12 -0.20 -9.84
C SER A 35 9.61 -1.59 -9.48
N ASP A 36 10.27 -2.64 -9.96
CA ASP A 36 9.90 -4.04 -9.67
C ASP A 36 9.97 -4.33 -8.16
N GLN A 37 10.97 -3.79 -7.46
CA GLN A 37 11.07 -3.91 -6.00
C GLN A 37 9.90 -3.22 -5.28
N LYS A 38 9.49 -2.04 -5.74
CA LYS A 38 8.36 -1.30 -5.13
C LYS A 38 7.02 -1.96 -5.40
N TYR A 39 6.84 -2.58 -6.56
CA TYR A 39 5.68 -3.42 -6.83
C TYR A 39 5.60 -4.61 -5.88
N ALA A 40 6.73 -5.30 -5.63
CA ALA A 40 6.76 -6.40 -4.65
C ALA A 40 6.47 -5.93 -3.21
N GLU A 41 6.97 -4.74 -2.82
CA GLU A 41 6.62 -4.13 -1.53
C GLU A 41 5.12 -3.80 -1.43
N ALA A 42 4.52 -3.28 -2.51
CA ALA A 42 3.09 -2.98 -2.56
C ALA A 42 2.27 -4.27 -2.41
N GLU A 43 2.61 -5.33 -3.14
CA GLU A 43 1.91 -6.61 -3.07
C GLU A 43 1.95 -7.22 -1.66
N ALA A 44 3.09 -7.13 -0.97
CA ALA A 44 3.19 -7.54 0.43
C ALA A 44 2.31 -6.72 1.39
N VAL A 45 2.05 -5.43 1.08
CA VAL A 45 1.10 -4.59 1.83
C VAL A 45 -0.33 -5.00 1.53
N GLN A 46 -0.64 -5.32 0.27
CA GLN A 46 -1.96 -5.78 -0.14
C GLN A 46 -2.35 -7.08 0.59
N GLN A 47 -1.43 -8.05 0.65
CA GLN A 47 -1.64 -9.29 1.42
C GLN A 47 -1.94 -9.03 2.90
N LYS A 48 -1.30 -8.02 3.51
CA LYS A 48 -1.59 -7.62 4.90
C LYS A 48 -2.97 -7.00 5.05
N ILE A 49 -3.42 -6.21 4.07
CA ILE A 49 -4.77 -5.66 4.04
C ILE A 49 -5.79 -6.79 3.97
N ASP A 50 -5.57 -7.75 3.08
CA ASP A 50 -6.48 -8.88 2.90
C ASP A 50 -6.51 -9.76 4.14
N ALA A 51 -5.36 -10.07 4.74
CA ALA A 51 -5.29 -10.80 6.01
C ALA A 51 -6.05 -10.09 7.15
N LEU A 52 -5.94 -8.76 7.26
CA LEU A 52 -6.68 -7.98 8.26
C LEU A 52 -8.18 -7.90 7.97
N ARG A 53 -8.59 -7.96 6.70
CA ARG A 53 -10.01 -7.99 6.31
C ARG A 53 -10.64 -9.36 6.53
N THR A 54 -9.91 -10.44 6.27
CA THR A 54 -10.38 -11.81 6.50
C THR A 54 -10.38 -12.18 7.99
N ALA A 55 -9.49 -11.60 8.78
CA ALA A 55 -9.44 -11.81 10.24
C ALA A 55 -10.49 -11.00 11.03
N GLN A 56 -11.33 -10.19 10.37
CA GLN A 56 -12.29 -9.27 10.98
C GLN A 56 -13.73 -9.76 10.84
#